data_AF-A0A945MPR6-F1
#
_entry.id   AF-A0A945MPR6-F1
#
_cell.length_a   1.000
_cell.length_b   1.000
_cell.length_c   1.000
_cell.angle_alpha   90.00
_cell.angle_beta   90.00
_cell.angle_gamma   90.00
#
_symmetry.space_group_name_H-M   'P 1'
#
loop_
_entity.id
_entity.type
_entity.pdbx_description
1 polymer ?
#
loop_
_entity_poly.entity_id
_entity_poly.type
_entity_poly.pdbx_seq_one_letter_code
_entity_poly.pdbx_strand_id
1 'polypeptide(L)'
;MNMQPSELAEHFAAWHDEDLIRALKMQRTDYETSYLESIAAELSRRGVDPAAFIDQLKISYNGEEPSSCNTVFALAKLTDDFPLWHALSFTHYFGSTLVVQRELDTWLVNTYVEDVYGFSFFVADRPALLELLQLFLKIEDWEHFIGERHNLDRWKPLLRTRSARYIQKVAAALAEEELVCTVQTPVFTRDQRGQLALLVSVPKEAEPILHKLQDRLLDLYAQADEAFAQNASTRELGVYTELVDYGLNNPAVYYNLGSALGESGRHTEAAVALIEAASLSLTELDTQVQFQARKGPGGLSGLFDMVSMLFSTFKPGEPNPSDALREIPDYIEDIELQLIRLLGHLPQNLQILHSLASIAAIRHDVPLALERYRQILTLAPDDETAQLYFDEQEAE
;
A
#
# COMPACT_ATOMS: atom_id res chain seq x y z
N MET A 1 14.31 17.44 -51.15
CA MET A 1 15.58 17.71 -51.86
C MET A 1 16.37 16.43 -51.72
N ASN A 2 16.54 15.63 -52.78
CA ASN A 2 17.13 14.29 -52.67
C ASN A 2 18.65 14.40 -52.57
N MET A 3 19.16 14.35 -51.33
CA MET A 3 20.60 14.20 -51.06
C MET A 3 21.09 12.86 -51.61
N GLN A 4 22.31 12.84 -52.14
CA GLN A 4 22.95 11.60 -52.57
C GLN A 4 23.33 10.73 -51.36
N PRO A 5 23.42 9.39 -51.48
CA PRO A 5 23.77 8.51 -50.36
C PRO A 5 25.07 8.86 -49.64
N SER A 6 26.07 9.40 -50.36
CA SER A 6 27.32 9.88 -49.77
C SER A 6 27.17 11.17 -48.95
N GLU A 7 26.26 12.06 -49.36
CA GLU A 7 25.96 13.30 -48.64
C GLU A 7 25.15 13.02 -47.36
N LEU A 8 24.26 12.01 -47.40
CA LEU A 8 23.54 11.52 -46.23
C LEU A 8 24.48 10.90 -45.18
N ALA A 9 25.47 10.13 -45.62
CA ALA A 9 26.46 9.54 -44.72
C ALA A 9 27.28 10.62 -43.98
N GLU A 10 27.74 11.66 -44.69
CA GLU A 10 28.44 12.79 -44.05
C GLU A 10 27.53 13.60 -43.13
N HIS A 11 26.25 13.76 -43.49
CA HIS A 11 25.27 14.47 -42.67
C HIS A 11 25.02 13.76 -41.32
N PHE A 12 24.80 12.44 -41.34
CA PHE A 12 24.57 11.67 -40.11
C PHE A 12 25.84 11.40 -39.31
N ALA A 13 27.02 11.44 -39.93
CA ALA A 13 28.29 11.40 -39.22
C ALA A 13 28.45 12.55 -38.19
N ALA A 14 27.79 13.68 -38.42
CA ALA A 14 27.81 14.83 -37.51
C ALA A 14 26.82 14.72 -36.33
N TRP A 15 25.89 13.76 -36.35
CA TRP A 15 24.89 13.59 -35.29
C TRP A 15 25.45 12.77 -34.11
N HIS A 16 24.94 13.03 -32.90
CA HIS A 16 25.24 12.18 -31.74
C HIS A 16 24.47 10.86 -31.83
N ASP A 17 24.97 9.83 -31.16
CA ASP A 17 24.35 8.50 -31.16
C ASP A 17 22.90 8.55 -30.62
N GLU A 18 22.64 9.40 -29.62
CA GLU A 18 21.30 9.63 -29.08
C GLU A 18 20.32 10.16 -30.14
N ASP A 19 20.75 11.13 -30.95
CA ASP A 19 19.91 11.74 -32.00
C ASP A 19 19.59 10.73 -33.11
N LEU A 20 20.58 9.93 -33.49
CA LEU A 20 20.42 8.85 -34.47
C LEU A 20 19.43 7.79 -33.97
N ILE A 21 19.54 7.40 -32.70
CA ILE A 21 18.64 6.40 -32.11
C ILE A 21 17.22 6.98 -31.91
N ARG A 22 17.09 8.24 -31.50
CA ARG A 22 15.80 8.93 -31.40
C ARG A 22 15.09 8.96 -32.76
N ALA A 23 15.81 9.29 -33.83
CA ALA A 23 15.27 9.27 -35.19
C ALA A 23 14.82 7.86 -35.61
N LEU A 24 15.62 6.84 -35.31
CA LEU A 24 15.33 5.45 -35.68
C LEU A 24 14.14 4.85 -34.90
N LYS A 25 13.98 5.24 -33.62
CA LYS A 25 13.02 4.62 -32.69
C LYS A 25 11.74 5.43 -32.47
N MET A 26 11.83 6.74 -32.24
CA MET A 26 10.68 7.58 -31.90
C MET A 26 10.08 8.28 -33.12
N GLN A 27 10.93 8.82 -33.99
CA GLN A 27 10.52 9.69 -35.10
C GLN A 27 10.49 8.95 -36.44
N ARG A 28 10.35 7.63 -36.41
CA ARG A 28 10.47 6.79 -37.61
C ARG A 28 9.54 7.22 -38.75
N THR A 29 8.37 7.74 -38.41
CA THR A 29 7.36 8.24 -39.36
C THR A 29 7.74 9.55 -40.05
N ASP A 30 8.68 10.30 -39.47
CA ASP A 30 9.10 11.62 -39.97
C ASP A 30 10.17 11.50 -41.06
N TYR A 31 10.73 10.30 -41.25
CA TYR A 31 11.83 10.03 -42.18
C TYR A 31 11.43 9.03 -43.26
N GLU A 32 11.97 9.22 -44.47
CA GLU A 32 11.88 8.22 -45.53
C GLU A 32 12.73 6.98 -45.18
N THR A 33 12.33 5.81 -45.67
CA THR A 33 13.03 4.54 -45.41
C THR A 33 14.53 4.60 -45.73
N SER A 34 14.91 5.28 -46.81
CA SER A 34 16.32 5.48 -47.22
C SER A 34 17.16 6.26 -46.22
N TYR A 35 16.54 7.21 -45.50
CA TYR A 35 17.20 7.96 -44.42
C TYR A 35 17.40 7.07 -43.20
N LEU A 36 16.39 6.28 -42.83
CA LEU A 36 16.49 5.33 -41.72
C LEU A 36 17.54 4.25 -41.96
N GLU A 37 17.66 3.75 -43.19
CA GLU A 37 18.73 2.82 -43.58
C GLU A 37 20.12 3.43 -43.43
N SER A 38 20.27 4.71 -43.80
CA SER A 38 21.55 5.44 -43.66
C SER A 38 21.90 5.68 -42.18
N ILE A 39 20.92 6.02 -41.35
CA ILE A 39 21.08 6.14 -39.89
C ILE A 39 21.51 4.79 -39.28
N ALA A 40 20.85 3.69 -39.66
CA ALA A 40 21.18 2.36 -39.16
C ALA A 40 22.58 1.91 -39.59
N ALA A 41 22.99 2.22 -40.83
CA ALA A 41 24.35 1.95 -41.32
C ALA A 41 25.41 2.75 -40.54
N GLU A 42 25.13 4.01 -40.21
CA GLU A 42 26.04 4.85 -39.43
C GLU A 42 26.19 4.35 -37.99
N LEU A 43 25.09 3.97 -37.32
CA LEU A 43 25.14 3.34 -35.99
C LEU A 43 25.94 2.03 -36.00
N SER A 44 25.74 1.21 -37.04
CA SER A 44 26.50 -0.04 -37.24
C SER A 44 27.99 0.22 -37.44
N ARG A 45 28.35 1.27 -38.20
CA ARG A 45 29.74 1.70 -38.41
C ARG A 45 30.42 2.13 -37.10
N ARG A 46 29.67 2.74 -36.19
CA ARG A 46 30.12 3.15 -34.84
C ARG A 46 30.15 2.00 -33.84
N GLY A 47 29.57 0.85 -34.17
CA GLY A 47 29.43 -0.29 -33.25
C GLY A 47 28.42 -0.04 -32.13
N VAL A 48 27.44 0.85 -32.36
CA VAL A 48 26.38 1.16 -31.40
C VAL A 48 25.19 0.28 -31.69
N ASP A 49 24.82 -0.58 -30.75
CA ASP A 49 23.58 -1.37 -30.80
C ASP A 49 22.41 -0.54 -30.24
N PRO A 50 21.40 -0.17 -31.06
CA PRO A 50 20.25 0.60 -30.59
C PRO A 50 19.49 -0.10 -29.46
N ALA A 51 19.44 -1.43 -29.45
CA ALA A 51 18.71 -2.18 -28.43
C ALA A 51 19.43 -2.10 -27.07
N ALA A 52 20.74 -2.35 -27.04
CA ALA A 52 21.55 -2.18 -25.84
C ALA A 52 21.60 -0.73 -25.35
N PHE A 53 21.54 0.25 -26.26
CA PHE A 53 21.55 1.67 -25.90
C PHE A 53 20.32 2.09 -25.11
N ILE A 54 19.13 1.64 -25.52
CA ILE A 54 17.86 1.99 -24.87
C ILE A 54 17.54 1.10 -23.65
N ASP A 55 18.32 0.04 -23.42
CA ASP A 55 18.18 -0.87 -22.26
C ASP A 55 18.68 -0.26 -20.94
N GLN A 56 18.74 1.07 -20.87
CA GLN A 56 19.05 1.84 -19.68
C GLN A 56 17.81 2.64 -19.30
N LEU A 57 17.06 2.13 -18.34
CA LEU A 57 15.77 2.70 -17.92
C LEU A 57 15.79 3.03 -16.43
N LYS A 58 14.82 3.83 -15.97
CA LYS A 58 14.64 4.13 -14.56
C LYS A 58 13.34 3.52 -14.04
N ILE A 59 13.40 2.90 -12.86
CA ILE A 59 12.22 2.42 -12.14
C ILE A 59 12.10 3.09 -10.78
N SER A 60 10.87 3.34 -10.34
CA SER A 60 10.57 3.85 -8.99
C SER A 60 9.36 3.09 -8.44
N TYR A 61 9.52 2.52 -7.25
CA TYR A 61 8.48 1.81 -6.54
C TYR A 61 7.77 2.77 -5.58
N ASN A 62 6.44 2.87 -5.66
CA ASN A 62 5.65 3.71 -4.76
C ASN A 62 6.20 5.15 -4.60
N GLY A 63 6.74 5.74 -5.67
CA GLY A 63 7.29 7.09 -5.64
C GLY A 63 8.60 7.26 -4.88
N GLU A 64 9.30 6.17 -4.56
CA GLU A 64 10.67 6.18 -4.05
C GLU A 64 11.68 6.76 -5.06
N GLU A 65 12.92 6.99 -4.63
CA GLU A 65 13.97 7.49 -5.51
C GLU A 65 14.18 6.56 -6.73
N PRO A 66 14.18 7.09 -7.96
CA PRO A 66 14.36 6.27 -9.15
C PRO A 66 15.71 5.57 -9.17
N SER A 67 15.71 4.27 -9.45
CA SER A 67 16.91 3.46 -9.66
C SER A 67 17.08 3.10 -11.14
N SER A 68 18.32 3.10 -11.62
CA SER A 68 18.64 2.71 -12.99
C SER A 68 18.83 1.20 -13.10
N CYS A 69 18.22 0.59 -14.11
CA CYS A 69 18.33 -0.85 -14.38
C CYS A 69 18.10 -1.16 -15.87
N ASN A 70 18.13 -2.44 -16.22
CA ASN A 70 17.80 -2.93 -17.56
C ASN A 70 16.38 -3.50 -17.62
N THR A 71 15.90 -3.76 -18.84
CA THR A 71 14.54 -4.25 -19.12
C THR A 71 14.23 -5.54 -18.37
N VAL A 72 15.16 -6.51 -18.37
CA VAL A 72 14.96 -7.80 -17.71
C VAL A 72 14.74 -7.63 -16.21
N PHE A 73 15.59 -6.84 -15.55
CA PHE A 73 15.48 -6.58 -14.12
C PHE A 73 14.23 -5.77 -13.77
N ALA A 74 13.87 -4.79 -14.61
CA ALA A 74 12.69 -3.97 -14.43
C ALA A 74 11.41 -4.79 -14.46
N LEU A 75 11.24 -5.64 -15.47
CA LEU A 75 10.05 -6.49 -15.61
C LEU A 75 9.97 -7.56 -14.51
N ALA A 76 11.12 -8.04 -14.02
CA ALA A 76 11.18 -8.99 -12.91
C ALA A 76 10.63 -8.44 -11.58
N LYS A 77 10.49 -7.11 -11.44
CA LYS A 77 9.87 -6.48 -10.26
C LYS A 77 8.36 -6.67 -10.20
N LEU A 78 7.71 -6.94 -11.33
CA LEU A 78 6.29 -7.28 -11.38
C LEU A 78 6.13 -8.78 -11.13
N THR A 79 6.20 -9.18 -9.87
CA THR A 79 6.01 -10.57 -9.44
C THR A 79 4.54 -10.99 -9.54
N ASP A 80 4.26 -12.30 -9.41
CA ASP A 80 2.88 -12.80 -9.41
C ASP A 80 2.10 -12.39 -8.15
N ASP A 81 2.82 -12.15 -7.05
CA ASP A 81 2.32 -11.69 -5.75
C ASP A 81 2.47 -10.18 -5.56
N PHE A 82 2.57 -9.42 -6.66
CA PHE A 82 2.76 -7.98 -6.58
C PHE A 82 1.62 -7.33 -5.76
N PRO A 83 1.93 -6.54 -4.71
CA PRO A 83 0.91 -6.12 -3.75
C PRO A 83 -0.18 -5.23 -4.34
N LEU A 84 -1.41 -5.38 -3.85
CA LEU A 84 -2.55 -4.54 -4.25
C LEU A 84 -2.28 -3.05 -3.98
N TRP A 85 -2.61 -2.21 -4.96
CA TRP A 85 -2.47 -0.76 -4.99
C TRP A 85 -1.06 -0.20 -4.84
N HIS A 86 -0.05 -1.08 -4.89
CA HIS A 86 1.31 -0.63 -5.10
C HIS A 86 1.47 -0.22 -6.55
N ALA A 87 2.34 0.76 -6.79
CA ALA A 87 2.65 1.20 -8.14
C ALA A 87 4.15 1.13 -8.44
N LEU A 88 4.45 0.86 -9.70
CA LEU A 88 5.80 0.84 -10.24
C LEU A 88 5.86 1.75 -11.46
N SER A 89 6.76 2.72 -11.42
CA SER A 89 7.00 3.64 -12.53
C SER A 89 8.10 3.07 -13.41
N PHE A 90 7.90 3.07 -14.72
CA PHE A 90 8.85 2.68 -15.74
C PHE A 90 9.12 3.87 -16.64
N THR A 91 10.32 4.43 -16.57
CA THR A 91 10.74 5.53 -17.43
C THR A 91 11.75 5.02 -18.43
N HIS A 92 11.38 5.01 -19.71
CA HIS A 92 12.28 4.58 -20.77
C HIS A 92 13.38 5.63 -21.02
N TYR A 93 14.41 5.28 -21.79
CA TYR A 93 15.59 6.13 -22.03
C TYR A 93 15.27 7.59 -22.41
N PHE A 94 14.28 7.82 -23.29
CA PHE A 94 13.88 9.16 -23.75
C PHE A 94 12.86 9.89 -22.85
N GLY A 95 12.64 9.42 -21.61
CA GLY A 95 11.92 10.20 -20.60
C GLY A 95 10.40 10.05 -20.52
N SER A 96 9.73 9.31 -21.40
CA SER A 96 8.32 8.96 -21.17
C SER A 96 8.21 7.92 -20.06
N THR A 97 7.13 7.98 -19.29
CA THR A 97 6.91 7.13 -18.13
C THR A 97 5.55 6.46 -18.17
N LEU A 98 5.52 5.17 -17.90
CA LEU A 98 4.31 4.45 -17.53
C LEU A 98 4.34 4.13 -16.05
N VAL A 99 3.28 4.51 -15.32
CA VAL A 99 3.09 4.12 -13.92
C VAL A 99 2.02 3.04 -13.88
N VAL A 100 2.41 1.83 -13.50
CA VAL A 100 1.50 0.69 -13.41
C VAL A 100 1.13 0.45 -11.96
N GLN A 101 -0.15 0.28 -11.67
CA GLN A 101 -0.67 0.00 -10.34
C GLN A 101 -1.50 -1.27 -10.38
N ARG A 102 -1.31 -2.14 -9.38
CA ARG A 102 -2.13 -3.35 -9.26
C ARG A 102 -3.50 -2.99 -8.68
N GLU A 103 -4.56 -3.32 -9.40
CA GLU A 103 -5.94 -3.28 -8.91
C GLU A 103 -6.41 -4.69 -8.55
N LEU A 104 -7.66 -4.84 -8.09
CA LEU A 104 -8.22 -6.14 -7.68
C LEU A 104 -8.04 -7.20 -8.77
N ASP A 105 -8.65 -6.96 -9.93
CA ASP A 105 -8.69 -7.92 -11.04
C ASP A 105 -7.91 -7.44 -12.25
N THR A 106 -7.44 -6.20 -12.26
CA THR A 106 -6.82 -5.54 -13.42
C THR A 106 -5.54 -4.80 -13.02
N TRP A 107 -4.92 -4.13 -13.99
CA TRP A 107 -3.81 -3.22 -13.79
C TRP A 107 -4.17 -1.85 -14.34
N LEU A 108 -4.03 -0.82 -13.52
CA LEU A 108 -4.14 0.56 -13.96
C LEU A 108 -2.80 1.00 -14.55
N VAL A 109 -2.82 1.56 -15.75
CA VAL A 109 -1.63 2.15 -16.39
C VAL A 109 -1.88 3.64 -16.58
N ASN A 110 -0.99 4.45 -16.01
CA ASN A 110 -0.99 5.90 -16.18
C ASN A 110 0.14 6.32 -17.12
N THR A 111 -0.18 7.13 -18.11
CA THR A 111 0.77 7.63 -19.11
C THR A 111 1.26 9.01 -18.74
N TYR A 112 2.59 9.19 -18.78
CA TYR A 112 3.25 10.47 -18.58
C TYR A 112 4.25 10.69 -19.70
N VAL A 113 4.25 11.90 -20.25
CA VAL A 113 5.32 12.38 -21.12
C VAL A 113 6.08 13.41 -20.31
N GLU A 114 7.34 13.10 -19.99
CA GLU A 114 8.10 13.82 -18.97
C GLU A 114 7.33 13.80 -17.64
N ASP A 115 6.83 14.95 -17.18
CA ASP A 115 6.06 15.08 -15.94
C ASP A 115 4.58 15.42 -16.17
N VAL A 116 4.11 15.38 -17.42
CA VAL A 116 2.73 15.74 -17.76
C VAL A 116 1.87 14.49 -17.87
N TYR A 117 0.84 14.41 -17.02
CA TYR A 117 -0.18 13.39 -17.09
C TYR A 117 -0.93 13.47 -18.43
N GLY A 118 -0.98 12.35 -19.16
CA GLY A 118 -1.74 12.22 -20.40
C GLY A 118 -3.13 11.66 -20.14
N PHE A 119 -3.17 10.35 -19.92
CA PHE A 119 -4.39 9.58 -19.65
C PHE A 119 -4.06 8.27 -18.92
N SER A 120 -5.09 7.58 -18.45
CA SER A 120 -4.99 6.25 -17.86
C SER A 120 -5.87 5.25 -18.60
N PHE A 121 -5.53 3.97 -18.50
CA PHE A 121 -6.33 2.87 -19.03
C PHE A 121 -6.08 1.60 -18.21
N PHE A 122 -6.94 0.60 -18.36
CA PHE A 122 -6.84 -0.67 -17.65
C PHE A 122 -6.33 -1.77 -18.57
N VAL A 123 -5.47 -2.63 -18.02
CA VAL A 123 -4.98 -3.85 -18.64
C VAL A 123 -5.50 -5.05 -17.85
N ALA A 124 -6.02 -6.05 -18.55
CA ALA A 124 -6.77 -7.15 -17.94
C ALA A 124 -5.90 -8.03 -17.03
N ASP A 125 -4.70 -8.39 -17.48
CA ASP A 125 -3.86 -9.36 -16.78
C ASP A 125 -2.37 -9.01 -16.84
N ARG A 126 -1.59 -9.71 -16.00
CA ARG A 126 -0.14 -9.52 -15.89
C ARG A 126 0.59 -9.88 -17.19
N PRO A 127 0.32 -11.01 -17.89
CA PRO A 127 0.94 -11.29 -19.18
C PRO A 127 0.78 -10.16 -20.20
N ALA A 128 -0.43 -9.63 -20.39
CA ALA A 128 -0.68 -8.50 -21.28
C ALA A 128 0.08 -7.25 -20.84
N LEU A 129 0.15 -6.98 -19.52
CA LEU A 129 0.94 -5.87 -18.99
C LEU A 129 2.44 -6.02 -19.28
N LEU A 130 3.00 -7.23 -19.13
CA LEU A 130 4.41 -7.49 -19.39
C LEU A 130 4.75 -7.32 -20.87
N GLU A 131 3.87 -7.76 -21.78
CA GLU A 131 4.03 -7.54 -23.21
C GLU A 131 3.99 -6.04 -23.56
N LEU A 132 2.99 -5.32 -23.03
CA LEU A 132 2.89 -3.86 -23.16
C LEU A 132 4.17 -3.17 -22.70
N LEU A 133 4.64 -3.47 -21.50
CA LEU A 133 5.85 -2.87 -20.94
C LEU A 133 7.09 -3.23 -21.76
N GLN A 134 7.17 -4.45 -22.28
CA GLN A 134 8.28 -4.85 -23.13
C GLN A 134 8.34 -4.04 -24.42
N LEU A 135 7.19 -3.78 -25.07
CA LEU A 135 7.12 -2.94 -26.26
C LEU A 135 7.40 -1.47 -25.93
N PHE A 136 6.81 -0.95 -24.84
CA PHE A 136 7.04 0.41 -24.36
C PHE A 136 8.52 0.69 -24.09
N LEU A 137 9.20 -0.20 -23.36
CA LEU A 137 10.63 -0.05 -23.02
C LEU A 137 11.55 -0.18 -24.25
N LYS A 138 11.12 -0.93 -25.27
CA LYS A 138 11.83 -1.03 -26.57
C LYS A 138 11.51 0.12 -27.53
N ILE A 139 10.62 1.03 -27.14
CA ILE A 139 10.12 2.15 -27.95
C ILE A 139 9.51 1.61 -29.25
N GLU A 140 8.62 0.63 -29.10
CA GLU A 140 7.83 0.03 -30.18
C GLU A 140 6.36 0.41 -30.01
N ASP A 141 5.51 0.11 -30.99
CA ASP A 141 4.08 0.41 -30.92
C ASP A 141 3.36 -0.49 -29.91
N TRP A 142 2.86 0.10 -28.83
CA TRP A 142 2.09 -0.54 -27.78
C TRP A 142 0.66 0.01 -27.67
N GLU A 143 0.26 0.95 -28.54
CA GLU A 143 -1.03 1.64 -28.41
C GLU A 143 -2.24 0.71 -28.60
N HIS A 144 -2.05 -0.44 -29.24
CA HIS A 144 -3.09 -1.46 -29.41
C HIS A 144 -3.54 -2.11 -28.09
N PHE A 145 -2.77 -1.97 -27.00
CA PHE A 145 -3.20 -2.37 -25.66
C PHE A 145 -4.13 -1.35 -24.99
N ILE A 146 -4.22 -0.13 -25.53
CA ILE A 146 -5.04 0.92 -24.94
C ILE A 146 -6.51 0.60 -25.23
N GLY A 147 -7.22 0.23 -24.17
CA GLY A 147 -8.68 0.14 -24.18
C GLY A 147 -9.34 1.51 -24.07
N GLU A 148 -10.28 1.64 -23.14
CA GLU A 148 -10.89 2.94 -22.85
C GLU A 148 -9.89 3.89 -22.18
N ARG A 149 -9.81 5.13 -22.68
CA ARG A 149 -8.98 6.19 -22.10
C ARG A 149 -9.75 6.93 -21.02
N HIS A 150 -9.18 6.99 -19.82
CA HIS A 150 -9.73 7.69 -18.68
C HIS A 150 -8.88 8.91 -18.30
N ASN A 151 -9.55 9.94 -17.76
CA ASN A 151 -8.89 11.07 -17.14
C ASN A 151 -9.18 11.02 -15.63
N LEU A 152 -8.22 10.51 -14.85
CA LEU A 152 -8.37 10.32 -13.41
C LEU A 152 -8.48 11.63 -12.62
N ASP A 153 -7.98 12.75 -13.13
CA ASP A 153 -8.15 14.07 -12.49
C ASP A 153 -9.62 14.49 -12.37
N ARG A 154 -10.50 13.86 -13.17
CA ARG A 154 -11.95 14.11 -13.14
C ARG A 154 -12.70 13.15 -12.21
N TRP A 155 -12.04 12.09 -11.74
CA TRP A 155 -12.67 11.09 -10.89
C TRP A 155 -12.81 11.63 -9.48
N LYS A 156 -13.87 11.21 -8.78
CA LYS A 156 -14.17 11.70 -7.44
C LYS A 156 -14.07 10.56 -6.42
N PRO A 157 -13.63 10.87 -5.20
CA PRO A 157 -13.64 9.90 -4.12
C PRO A 157 -15.09 9.53 -3.77
N LEU A 158 -15.42 8.25 -3.88
CA LEU A 158 -16.66 7.67 -3.38
C LEU A 158 -16.56 7.41 -1.86
N LEU A 159 -15.41 6.92 -1.41
CA LEU A 159 -15.15 6.53 -0.03
C LEU A 159 -13.70 6.84 0.34
N ARG A 160 -13.48 7.28 1.58
CA ARG A 160 -12.16 7.38 2.21
C ARG A 160 -12.13 6.59 3.50
N THR A 161 -11.18 5.66 3.63
CA THR A 161 -11.02 4.85 4.84
C THR A 161 -9.59 4.37 4.99
N ARG A 162 -9.20 3.99 6.21
CA ARG A 162 -7.93 3.30 6.47
C ARG A 162 -8.03 1.78 6.25
N SER A 163 -9.25 1.25 6.09
CA SER A 163 -9.46 -0.17 5.88
C SER A 163 -9.28 -0.56 4.41
N ALA A 164 -8.15 -1.19 4.10
CA ALA A 164 -7.92 -1.82 2.80
C ALA A 164 -8.99 -2.86 2.49
N ARG A 165 -9.30 -3.74 3.44
CA ARG A 165 -10.29 -4.81 3.24
C ARG A 165 -11.69 -4.27 2.92
N TYR A 166 -12.11 -3.17 3.56
CA TYR A 166 -13.40 -2.54 3.24
C TYR A 166 -13.38 -1.90 1.85
N ILE A 167 -12.29 -1.25 1.45
CA ILE A 167 -12.13 -0.76 0.07
C ILE A 167 -12.23 -1.90 -0.93
N GLN A 168 -11.60 -3.06 -0.67
CA GLN A 168 -11.70 -4.24 -1.54
C GLN A 168 -13.14 -4.74 -1.67
N LYS A 169 -13.90 -4.79 -0.56
CA LYS A 169 -15.33 -5.18 -0.57
C LYS A 169 -16.16 -4.22 -1.42
N VAL A 170 -15.97 -2.91 -1.27
CA VAL A 170 -16.70 -1.92 -2.06
C VAL A 170 -16.29 -1.99 -3.54
N ALA A 171 -15.00 -2.10 -3.84
CA ALA A 171 -14.50 -2.21 -5.21
C ALA A 171 -14.99 -3.50 -5.90
N ALA A 172 -15.06 -4.63 -5.20
CA ALA A 172 -15.65 -5.87 -5.72
C ALA A 172 -17.14 -5.70 -6.05
N ALA A 173 -17.91 -5.06 -5.16
CA ALA A 173 -19.33 -4.79 -5.40
C ALA A 173 -19.57 -3.82 -6.58
N LEU A 174 -18.66 -2.86 -6.80
CA LEU A 174 -18.70 -1.99 -7.97
C LEU A 174 -18.37 -2.78 -9.25
N ALA A 175 -17.40 -3.68 -9.20
CA ALA A 175 -17.03 -4.52 -10.34
C ALA A 175 -18.14 -5.49 -10.76
N GLU A 176 -18.92 -6.02 -9.81
CA GLU A 176 -20.12 -6.84 -10.10
C GLU A 176 -21.18 -6.08 -10.91
N GLU A 177 -21.23 -4.76 -10.79
CA GLU A 177 -22.12 -3.85 -11.52
C GLU A 177 -21.40 -3.18 -12.71
N GLU A 178 -20.25 -3.71 -13.13
CA GLU A 178 -19.42 -3.23 -14.25
C GLU A 178 -18.93 -1.76 -14.10
N LEU A 179 -18.89 -1.24 -12.88
CA LEU A 179 -18.39 0.10 -12.59
C LEU A 179 -16.89 0.11 -12.33
N VAL A 180 -16.17 0.87 -13.16
CA VAL A 180 -14.71 1.01 -13.06
C VAL A 180 -14.34 1.91 -11.87
N CYS A 181 -13.39 1.45 -11.07
CA CYS A 181 -12.83 2.19 -9.95
C CYS A 181 -11.30 2.01 -9.87
N THR A 182 -10.65 2.89 -9.11
CA THR A 182 -9.23 2.77 -8.75
C THR A 182 -9.01 3.30 -7.35
N VAL A 183 -7.95 2.86 -6.68
CA VAL A 183 -7.62 3.31 -5.33
C VAL A 183 -6.44 4.26 -5.37
N GLN A 184 -6.64 5.46 -4.83
CA GLN A 184 -5.58 6.41 -4.59
C GLN A 184 -4.98 6.16 -3.21
N THR A 185 -3.68 5.85 -3.16
CA THR A 185 -2.98 5.56 -1.91
C THR A 185 -2.42 6.83 -1.25
N PRO A 186 -2.18 6.80 0.09
CA PRO A 186 -1.58 7.93 0.81
C PRO A 186 -0.18 8.27 0.30
N VAL A 187 0.52 7.31 -0.31
CA VAL A 187 1.85 7.50 -0.86
C VAL A 187 1.88 8.58 -1.95
N PHE A 188 0.89 8.57 -2.85
CA PHE A 188 0.79 9.56 -3.93
C PHE A 188 0.13 10.87 -3.51
N THR A 189 -0.76 10.83 -2.50
CA THR A 189 -1.49 12.02 -2.03
C THR A 189 -0.79 12.76 -0.90
N ARG A 190 0.23 12.15 -0.28
CA ARG A 190 0.83 12.59 0.99
C ARG A 190 -0.22 12.81 2.06
N ASP A 191 -1.29 12.01 2.04
CA ASP A 191 -2.33 12.08 3.07
C ASP A 191 -1.74 11.62 4.41
N GLN A 192 -1.59 12.57 5.32
CA GLN A 192 -1.04 12.35 6.65
C GLN A 192 -1.91 11.43 7.50
N ARG A 193 -3.19 11.26 7.12
CA ARG A 193 -4.11 10.36 7.82
C ARG A 193 -3.97 8.91 7.38
N GLY A 194 -3.18 8.62 6.34
CA GLY A 194 -3.01 7.27 5.81
C GLY A 194 -4.29 6.69 5.19
N GLN A 195 -5.23 7.53 4.73
CA GLN A 195 -6.47 7.03 4.15
C GLN A 195 -6.29 6.65 2.69
N LEU A 196 -6.89 5.52 2.33
CA LEU A 196 -7.12 5.14 0.95
C LEU A 196 -8.36 5.88 0.45
N ALA A 197 -8.33 6.34 -0.80
CA ALA A 197 -9.49 6.93 -1.45
C ALA A 197 -9.90 6.08 -2.66
N LEU A 198 -11.11 5.53 -2.62
CA LEU A 198 -11.70 4.82 -3.75
C LEU A 198 -12.28 5.85 -4.72
N LEU A 199 -11.69 5.95 -5.91
CA LEU A 199 -12.08 6.88 -6.97
C LEU A 199 -12.99 6.17 -7.97
N VAL A 200 -14.03 6.88 -8.41
CA VAL A 200 -14.97 6.42 -9.44
C VAL A 200 -15.19 7.50 -10.49
N SER A 201 -15.48 7.07 -11.72
CA SER A 201 -15.84 7.95 -12.84
C SER A 201 -17.28 8.46 -12.74
N VAL A 202 -18.20 7.65 -12.20
CA VAL A 202 -19.65 7.96 -12.16
C VAL A 202 -20.21 7.84 -10.72
N PRO A 203 -20.00 8.85 -9.85
CA PRO A 203 -20.42 8.78 -8.44
C PRO A 203 -21.91 8.48 -8.23
N LYS A 204 -22.79 9.00 -9.09
CA LYS A 204 -24.24 8.81 -8.98
C LYS A 204 -24.69 7.35 -9.10
N GLU A 205 -23.94 6.54 -9.83
CA GLU A 205 -24.22 5.11 -10.02
C GLU A 205 -23.56 4.27 -8.93
N ALA A 206 -22.42 4.73 -8.41
CA ALA A 206 -21.66 4.05 -7.37
C ALA A 206 -22.19 4.28 -5.94
N GLU A 207 -22.78 5.46 -5.66
CA GLU A 207 -23.33 5.82 -4.34
C GLU A 207 -24.40 4.82 -3.84
N PRO A 208 -25.40 4.39 -4.64
CA PRO A 208 -26.36 3.38 -4.21
C PRO A 208 -25.74 2.04 -3.80
N ILE A 209 -24.65 1.61 -4.46
CA ILE A 209 -23.95 0.36 -4.15
C ILE A 209 -23.24 0.49 -2.80
N LEU A 210 -22.57 1.63 -2.55
CA LEU A 210 -21.98 1.93 -1.25
C LEU A 210 -23.05 1.96 -0.14
N HIS A 211 -24.18 2.63 -0.38
CA HIS A 211 -25.27 2.69 0.60
C HIS A 211 -25.82 1.31 0.93
N LYS A 212 -26.01 0.42 -0.06
CA LYS A 212 -26.46 -0.96 0.19
C LYS A 212 -25.49 -1.73 1.11
N LEU A 213 -24.18 -1.54 0.94
CA LEU A 213 -23.19 -2.15 1.83
C LEU A 213 -23.22 -1.54 3.24
N GLN A 214 -23.43 -0.23 3.34
CA GLN A 214 -23.56 0.47 4.63
C GLN A 214 -24.84 0.06 5.37
N ASP A 215 -25.96 -0.06 4.67
CA ASP A 215 -27.23 -0.56 5.23
C ASP A 215 -27.06 -1.99 5.74
N ARG A 216 -26.37 -2.87 4.98
CA ARG A 216 -26.04 -4.22 5.45
C ARG A 216 -25.18 -4.21 6.72
N LEU A 217 -24.21 -3.30 6.82
CA LEU A 217 -23.40 -3.16 8.03
C LEU A 217 -24.26 -2.73 9.23
N LEU A 218 -25.17 -1.77 9.05
CA LEU A 218 -26.11 -1.35 10.09
C LEU A 218 -27.02 -2.51 10.54
N ASP A 219 -27.52 -3.30 9.59
CA ASP A 219 -28.31 -4.50 9.88
C ASP A 219 -27.50 -5.54 10.65
N LEU A 220 -26.20 -5.69 10.37
CA LEU A 220 -25.32 -6.61 11.10
C LEU A 220 -25.08 -6.14 12.54
N TYR A 221 -24.84 -4.84 12.76
CA TYR A 221 -24.74 -4.31 14.11
C TYR A 221 -26.02 -4.54 14.91
N ALA A 222 -27.20 -4.28 14.31
CA ALA A 222 -28.49 -4.54 14.96
C ALA A 222 -28.69 -6.04 15.28
N GLN A 223 -28.28 -6.94 14.37
CA GLN A 223 -28.34 -8.37 14.60
C GLN A 223 -27.38 -8.85 15.70
N ALA A 224 -26.21 -8.21 15.85
CA ALA A 224 -25.26 -8.51 16.91
C ALA A 224 -25.86 -8.14 18.27
N ASP A 225 -26.41 -6.93 18.40
CA ASP A 225 -27.07 -6.46 19.62
C ASP A 225 -28.27 -7.35 20.00
N GLU A 226 -29.08 -7.75 19.02
CA GLU A 226 -30.20 -8.66 19.24
C GLU A 226 -29.71 -10.05 19.71
N ALA A 227 -28.68 -10.60 19.07
CA ALA A 227 -28.13 -11.91 19.42
C ALA A 227 -27.53 -11.92 20.82
N PHE A 228 -26.80 -10.85 21.19
CA PHE A 228 -26.27 -10.65 22.54
C PHE A 228 -27.40 -10.58 23.57
N ALA A 229 -28.44 -9.77 23.33
CA ALA A 229 -29.59 -9.64 24.23
C ALA A 229 -30.36 -10.95 24.42
N GLN A 230 -30.37 -11.83 23.41
CA GLN A 230 -30.99 -13.15 23.45
C GLN A 230 -30.07 -14.24 24.02
N ASN A 231 -28.83 -13.91 24.39
CA ASN A 231 -27.78 -14.85 24.77
C ASN A 231 -27.57 -15.97 23.72
N ALA A 232 -27.71 -15.61 22.45
CA ALA A 232 -27.64 -16.51 21.30
C ALA A 232 -26.21 -16.61 20.77
N SER A 233 -25.29 -17.15 21.59
CA SER A 233 -23.83 -17.16 21.35
C SER A 233 -23.39 -17.60 19.94
N THR A 234 -23.98 -18.66 19.37
CA THR A 234 -23.64 -19.10 18.00
C THR A 234 -24.03 -18.08 16.93
N ARG A 235 -25.19 -17.41 17.09
CA ARG A 235 -25.64 -16.38 16.16
C ARG A 235 -24.77 -15.13 16.29
N GLU A 236 -24.48 -14.72 17.53
CA GLU A 236 -23.60 -13.60 17.84
C GLU A 236 -22.20 -13.76 17.21
N LEU A 237 -21.56 -14.92 17.41
CA LEU A 237 -20.27 -15.24 16.79
C LEU A 237 -20.33 -15.18 15.26
N GLY A 238 -21.41 -15.68 14.66
CA GLY A 238 -21.60 -15.63 13.21
C GLY A 238 -21.68 -14.19 12.70
N VAL A 239 -22.43 -13.33 13.37
CA VAL A 239 -22.59 -11.91 13.00
C VAL A 239 -21.28 -11.14 13.17
N TYR A 240 -20.57 -11.30 14.29
CA TYR A 240 -19.27 -10.64 14.47
C TYR A 240 -18.21 -11.12 13.49
N THR A 241 -18.21 -12.40 13.13
CA THR A 241 -17.32 -12.93 12.08
C THR A 241 -17.62 -12.25 10.74
N GLU A 242 -18.90 -12.05 10.39
CA GLU A 242 -19.28 -11.30 9.19
C GLU A 242 -18.84 -9.82 9.27
N LEU A 243 -19.02 -9.14 10.40
CA LEU A 243 -18.56 -7.77 10.60
C LEU A 243 -17.03 -7.64 10.45
N VAL A 244 -16.26 -8.59 10.98
CA VAL A 244 -14.80 -8.66 10.78
C VAL A 244 -14.45 -8.97 9.33
N ASP A 245 -15.28 -9.71 8.59
CA ASP A 245 -15.06 -9.97 7.16
C ASP A 245 -15.15 -8.71 6.30
N TYR A 246 -15.92 -7.70 6.72
CA TYR A 246 -15.87 -6.36 6.12
C TYR A 246 -14.56 -5.62 6.41
N GLY A 247 -13.79 -6.08 7.40
CA GLY A 247 -12.47 -5.54 7.74
C GLY A 247 -12.51 -4.12 8.24
N LEU A 248 -13.61 -3.68 8.85
CA LEU A 248 -13.72 -2.33 9.39
C LEU A 248 -12.65 -2.12 10.47
N ASN A 249 -11.98 -0.97 10.45
CA ASN A 249 -11.05 -0.57 11.52
C ASN A 249 -11.85 -0.07 12.73
N ASN A 250 -12.66 -0.96 13.32
CA ASN A 250 -13.50 -0.68 14.48
C ASN A 250 -13.10 -1.60 15.64
N PRO A 251 -12.37 -1.11 16.65
CA PRO A 251 -11.89 -1.94 17.76
C PRO A 251 -13.03 -2.64 18.53
N ALA A 252 -14.22 -2.04 18.59
CA ALA A 252 -15.36 -2.60 19.30
C ALA A 252 -15.85 -3.92 18.69
N VAL A 253 -15.81 -4.07 17.36
CA VAL A 253 -16.20 -5.32 16.67
C VAL A 253 -15.28 -6.46 17.08
N TYR A 254 -13.97 -6.20 17.09
CA TYR A 254 -12.96 -7.19 17.46
C TYR A 254 -13.00 -7.51 18.95
N TYR A 255 -13.22 -6.51 19.80
CA TYR A 255 -13.40 -6.71 21.24
C TYR A 255 -14.59 -7.62 21.55
N ASN A 256 -15.75 -7.35 20.94
CA ASN A 256 -16.94 -8.14 21.16
C ASN A 256 -16.79 -9.56 20.59
N LEU A 257 -16.19 -9.72 19.40
CA LEU A 257 -15.85 -11.03 18.86
C LEU A 257 -14.94 -11.82 19.81
N GLY A 258 -13.89 -11.18 20.30
CA GLY A 258 -12.93 -11.78 21.22
C GLY A 258 -13.58 -12.22 22.54
N SER A 259 -14.47 -11.39 23.08
CA SER A 259 -15.24 -11.70 24.29
C SER A 259 -16.12 -12.94 24.07
N ALA A 260 -16.94 -12.95 23.01
CA ALA A 260 -17.81 -14.07 22.68
C ALA A 260 -17.03 -15.38 22.39
N LEU A 261 -15.85 -15.28 21.76
CA LEU A 261 -14.96 -16.43 21.55
C LEU A 261 -14.37 -16.94 22.86
N GLY A 262 -14.00 -16.04 23.77
CA GLY A 262 -13.49 -16.39 25.10
C GLY A 262 -14.53 -17.14 25.93
N GLU A 263 -15.77 -16.66 25.94
CA GLU A 263 -16.89 -17.29 26.65
C GLU A 263 -17.25 -18.68 26.09
N SER A 264 -17.08 -18.88 24.78
CA SER A 264 -17.26 -20.19 24.13
C SER A 264 -16.04 -21.12 24.25
N GLY A 265 -14.98 -20.72 24.96
CA GLY A 265 -13.77 -21.52 25.18
C GLY A 265 -12.79 -21.54 24.00
N ARG A 266 -13.03 -20.73 22.96
CA ARG A 266 -12.17 -20.63 21.76
C ARG A 266 -11.01 -19.66 22.01
N HIS A 267 -10.20 -19.96 23.02
CA HIS A 267 -9.19 -19.04 23.57
C HIS A 267 -8.17 -18.51 22.56
N THR A 268 -7.70 -19.34 21.63
CA THR A 268 -6.72 -18.90 20.62
C THR A 268 -7.31 -17.86 19.67
N GLU A 269 -8.54 -18.06 19.24
CA GLU A 269 -9.23 -17.13 18.32
C GLU A 269 -9.65 -15.86 19.06
N ALA A 270 -10.07 -15.99 20.32
CA ALA A 270 -10.34 -14.86 21.20
C ALA A 270 -9.11 -13.95 21.35
N ALA A 271 -7.93 -14.55 21.53
CA ALA A 271 -6.68 -13.82 21.62
C ALA A 271 -6.41 -13.01 20.36
N VAL A 272 -6.51 -13.63 19.18
CA VAL A 272 -6.32 -12.94 17.89
C VAL A 272 -7.25 -11.74 17.75
N ALA A 273 -8.53 -11.90 18.08
CA ALA A 273 -9.50 -10.80 18.00
C ALA A 273 -9.19 -9.68 19.01
N LEU A 274 -8.86 -10.00 20.26
CA LEU A 274 -8.53 -8.98 21.28
C LEU A 274 -7.21 -8.26 21.02
N ILE A 275 -6.22 -8.95 20.43
CA ILE A 275 -4.97 -8.34 19.97
C ILE A 275 -5.25 -7.31 18.88
N GLU A 276 -6.13 -7.64 17.92
CA GLU A 276 -6.53 -6.70 16.87
C GLU A 276 -7.32 -5.51 17.46
N ALA A 277 -8.22 -5.76 18.42
CA ALA A 277 -8.93 -4.71 19.15
C ALA A 277 -7.95 -3.76 19.87
N ALA A 278 -6.95 -4.31 20.55
CA ALA A 278 -5.89 -3.52 21.19
C ALA A 278 -5.13 -2.69 20.15
N SER A 279 -4.63 -3.31 19.09
CA SER A 279 -3.87 -2.66 18.02
C SER A 279 -4.61 -1.45 17.42
N LEU A 280 -5.88 -1.62 17.07
CA LEU A 280 -6.73 -0.55 16.52
C LEU A 280 -6.95 0.58 17.55
N SER A 281 -7.16 0.23 18.81
CA SER A 281 -7.38 1.19 19.89
C SER A 281 -6.15 2.04 20.18
N LEU A 282 -4.97 1.41 20.21
CA LEU A 282 -3.70 2.10 20.45
C LEU A 282 -3.33 3.01 19.28
N THR A 283 -3.58 2.57 18.04
CA THR A 283 -3.43 3.41 16.84
C THR A 283 -4.32 4.66 16.93
N GLU A 284 -5.56 4.51 17.38
CA GLU A 284 -6.48 5.63 17.54
C GLU A 284 -5.95 6.63 18.56
N LEU A 285 -5.46 6.16 19.71
CA LEU A 285 -4.87 7.00 20.76
C LEU A 285 -3.64 7.77 20.28
N ASP A 286 -2.75 7.14 19.52
CA ASP A 286 -1.56 7.82 18.97
C ASP A 286 -1.96 8.92 17.98
N THR A 287 -2.92 8.66 17.09
CA THR A 287 -3.39 9.69 16.14
C THR A 287 -4.09 10.88 16.79
N GLN A 288 -4.64 10.72 18.00
CA GLN A 288 -5.21 11.82 18.78
C GLN A 288 -4.12 12.68 19.46
N VAL A 289 -2.95 12.10 19.76
CA VAL A 289 -1.83 12.78 20.44
C VAL A 289 -0.92 13.54 19.45
N GLN A 290 -0.79 13.07 18.20
CA GLN A 290 0.11 13.67 17.19
C GLN A 290 -0.31 15.05 16.61
N PHE A 291 -1.18 15.83 17.27
CA PHE A 291 -1.53 17.19 16.81
C PHE A 291 -0.54 18.31 17.23
N GLN A 292 0.62 17.96 17.78
CA GLN A 292 1.75 18.89 17.95
C GLN A 292 3.08 18.23 17.51
N ALA A 293 3.58 18.66 16.34
CA ALA A 293 4.99 18.65 15.87
C ALA A 293 5.33 17.88 14.56
N ARG A 294 5.38 18.65 13.46
CA ARG A 294 6.33 18.69 12.30
C ARG A 294 7.13 17.43 11.84
N LYS A 295 6.94 17.14 10.53
CA LYS A 295 7.90 16.92 9.39
C LYS A 295 9.13 15.99 9.59
N GLY A 296 9.13 14.84 8.88
CA GLY A 296 10.32 14.04 8.50
C GLY A 296 9.93 12.70 7.83
N PRO A 297 10.74 12.07 6.95
CA PRO A 297 10.28 11.17 5.88
C PRO A 297 10.51 9.65 6.09
N GLY A 298 9.67 8.81 5.43
CA GLY A 298 9.81 7.35 5.25
C GLY A 298 9.05 6.54 6.31
N GLY A 299 8.35 5.42 6.08
CA GLY A 299 8.18 4.57 4.90
C GLY A 299 8.11 3.08 5.33
N LEU A 300 6.88 2.54 5.44
CA LEU A 300 6.45 1.13 5.37
C LEU A 300 7.00 0.06 6.35
N SER A 301 6.24 -0.24 7.42
CA SER A 301 6.09 -1.61 7.95
C SER A 301 4.83 -1.79 8.82
N GLY A 302 3.68 -2.16 8.22
CA GLY A 302 2.43 -2.41 8.96
C GLY A 302 2.63 -3.48 10.05
N LEU A 303 2.21 -3.14 11.28
CA LEU A 303 2.42 -3.81 12.58
C LEU A 303 3.78 -3.58 13.27
N PHE A 304 4.91 -3.57 12.56
CA PHE A 304 6.24 -3.36 13.19
C PHE A 304 6.65 -1.89 13.29
N ASP A 305 6.15 -1.00 12.43
CA ASP A 305 6.36 0.45 12.54
C ASP A 305 5.56 1.10 13.67
N MET A 306 4.56 0.43 14.23
CA MET A 306 3.72 1.03 15.28
C MET A 306 4.49 1.13 16.59
N VAL A 307 5.36 0.15 16.85
CA VAL A 307 6.32 0.13 17.95
C VAL A 307 7.33 1.25 17.72
N SER A 308 8.07 1.28 16.60
CA SER A 308 9.07 2.33 16.33
C SER A 308 8.49 3.76 16.20
N MET A 309 7.24 3.94 15.73
CA MET A 309 6.58 5.25 15.68
C MET A 309 6.06 5.73 17.03
N LEU A 310 5.55 4.83 17.90
CA LEU A 310 5.29 5.18 19.30
C LEU A 310 6.57 5.74 19.94
N PHE A 311 7.74 5.21 19.58
CA PHE A 311 9.05 5.68 20.06
C PHE A 311 9.59 6.96 19.39
N SER A 312 9.02 7.43 18.27
CA SER A 312 9.47 8.66 17.58
C SER A 312 8.84 9.96 18.10
N THR A 313 7.80 9.88 18.94
CA THR A 313 7.23 11.04 19.65
C THR A 313 8.05 11.46 20.88
N PHE A 314 9.10 10.71 21.23
CA PHE A 314 10.06 11.03 22.28
C PHE A 314 11.11 12.03 21.77
N LYS A 315 10.73 13.32 21.65
CA LYS A 315 11.71 14.41 21.54
C LYS A 315 12.17 14.83 22.94
N PRO A 316 13.48 14.94 23.19
CA PRO A 316 14.01 15.38 24.47
C PRO A 316 13.76 16.89 24.62
N GLY A 317 13.07 17.29 25.69
CA GLY A 317 13.05 18.68 26.14
C GLY A 317 11.70 19.30 26.49
N GLU A 318 10.58 18.59 26.45
CA GLU A 318 9.36 19.08 27.10
C GLU A 318 9.33 18.70 28.59
N PRO A 319 8.98 19.64 29.49
CA PRO A 319 9.05 19.43 30.93
C PRO A 319 7.98 18.43 31.38
N ASN A 320 8.43 17.36 32.04
CA ASN A 320 7.64 16.33 32.70
C ASN A 320 6.36 16.85 33.36
N PRO A 321 5.15 16.37 32.98
CA PRO A 321 4.03 16.32 33.87
C PRO A 321 4.02 14.96 34.57
N SER A 322 4.86 14.81 35.60
CA SER A 322 4.88 13.73 36.62
C SER A 322 5.05 12.28 36.15
N ASP A 323 5.69 11.46 37.00
CA ASP A 323 5.71 9.99 36.97
C ASP A 323 4.30 9.35 37.16
N ALA A 324 3.25 10.00 36.65
CA ALA A 324 1.88 9.58 36.76
C ALA A 324 1.50 8.72 35.55
N LEU A 325 0.93 7.54 35.84
CA LEU A 325 0.34 6.66 34.83
C LEU A 325 -0.62 7.46 33.96
N ARG A 326 -0.50 7.30 32.63
CA ARG A 326 -1.45 7.88 31.69
C ARG A 326 -2.75 7.10 31.79
N GLU A 327 -3.85 7.82 32.04
CA GLU A 327 -5.18 7.24 31.95
C GLU A 327 -5.43 6.77 30.50
N ILE A 328 -5.78 5.49 30.36
CA ILE A 328 -6.25 4.93 29.09
C ILE A 328 -7.77 4.75 29.17
N PRO A 329 -8.49 4.79 28.04
CA PRO A 329 -9.93 4.55 28.06
C PRO A 329 -10.30 3.20 28.68
N ASP A 330 -11.40 3.16 29.43
CA ASP A 330 -11.89 1.95 30.14
C ASP A 330 -11.94 0.69 29.26
N TYR A 331 -12.33 0.84 27.99
CA TYR A 331 -12.42 -0.31 27.07
C TYR A 331 -11.05 -0.94 26.75
N ILE A 332 -9.94 -0.19 26.85
CA ILE A 332 -8.58 -0.73 26.70
C ILE A 332 -8.16 -1.46 27.97
N GLU A 333 -8.57 -0.97 29.14
CA GLU A 333 -8.37 -1.70 30.40
C GLU A 333 -9.13 -3.05 30.38
N ASP A 334 -10.35 -3.05 29.86
CA ASP A 334 -11.12 -4.29 29.67
C ASP A 334 -10.43 -5.25 28.70
N ILE A 335 -9.89 -4.76 27.57
CA ILE A 335 -9.09 -5.57 26.64
C ILE A 335 -7.87 -6.16 27.36
N GLU A 336 -7.13 -5.35 28.13
CA GLU A 336 -5.97 -5.80 28.91
C GLU A 336 -6.35 -6.92 29.89
N LEU A 337 -7.43 -6.73 30.66
CA LEU A 337 -7.92 -7.73 31.61
C LEU A 337 -8.30 -9.04 30.91
N GLN A 338 -8.94 -8.98 29.75
CA GLN A 338 -9.27 -10.18 28.98
C GLN A 338 -8.02 -10.88 28.42
N LEU A 339 -7.05 -10.12 27.91
CA LEU A 339 -5.76 -10.66 27.46
C LEU A 339 -4.98 -11.33 28.60
N ILE A 340 -4.98 -10.75 29.80
CA ILE A 340 -4.37 -11.37 31.00
C ILE A 340 -5.06 -12.71 31.33
N ARG A 341 -6.40 -12.77 31.27
CA ARG A 341 -7.14 -14.03 31.49
C ARG A 341 -6.76 -15.08 30.44
N LEU A 342 -6.69 -14.68 29.17
CA LEU A 342 -6.30 -15.57 28.08
C LEU A 342 -4.86 -16.05 28.19
N LEU A 343 -3.93 -15.21 28.68
CA LEU A 343 -2.56 -15.62 28.96
C LEU A 343 -2.50 -16.75 30.00
N GLY A 344 -3.44 -16.78 30.96
CA GLY A 344 -3.58 -17.92 31.89
C GLY A 344 -3.90 -19.25 31.19
N HIS A 345 -4.61 -19.21 30.07
CA HIS A 345 -4.92 -20.38 29.23
C HIS A 345 -3.84 -20.64 28.15
N LEU A 346 -3.14 -19.59 27.72
CA LEU A 346 -2.15 -19.59 26.63
C LEU A 346 -0.82 -18.95 27.09
N PRO A 347 -0.11 -19.55 28.07
CA PRO A 347 0.98 -18.89 28.79
C PRO A 347 2.23 -18.57 27.97
N GLN A 348 2.34 -19.16 26.77
CA GLN A 348 3.48 -18.96 25.87
C GLN A 348 3.09 -18.16 24.61
N ASN A 349 1.89 -17.56 24.59
CA ASN A 349 1.46 -16.77 23.43
C ASN A 349 2.19 -15.42 23.40
N LEU A 350 3.21 -15.34 22.55
CA LEU A 350 4.04 -14.15 22.36
C LEU A 350 3.23 -12.92 21.92
N GLN A 351 2.18 -13.10 21.11
CA GLN A 351 1.39 -11.97 20.62
C GLN A 351 0.58 -11.32 21.75
N ILE A 352 0.02 -12.12 22.67
CA ILE A 352 -0.64 -11.59 23.87
C ILE A 352 0.35 -10.80 24.72
N LEU A 353 1.56 -11.35 24.93
CA LEU A 353 2.60 -10.68 25.70
C LEU A 353 3.02 -9.36 25.07
N HIS A 354 3.19 -9.31 23.75
CA HIS A 354 3.49 -8.09 23.00
C HIS A 354 2.38 -7.06 23.15
N SER A 355 1.11 -7.44 22.99
CA SER A 355 -0.01 -6.51 23.18
C SER A 355 -0.07 -5.95 24.61
N LEU A 356 0.14 -6.79 25.63
CA LEU A 356 0.18 -6.35 27.02
C LEU A 356 1.37 -5.41 27.29
N ALA A 357 2.54 -5.69 26.70
CA ALA A 357 3.71 -4.84 26.81
C ALA A 357 3.45 -3.46 26.17
N SER A 358 2.84 -3.41 24.99
CA SER A 358 2.46 -2.17 24.31
C SER A 358 1.43 -1.34 25.08
N ILE A 359 0.43 -1.99 25.70
CA ILE A 359 -0.54 -1.29 26.56
C ILE A 359 0.17 -0.67 27.77
N ALA A 360 1.05 -1.41 28.44
CA ALA A 360 1.83 -0.89 29.57
C ALA A 360 2.74 0.27 29.17
N ALA A 361 3.42 0.16 28.02
CA ALA A 361 4.27 1.22 27.48
C ALA A 361 3.48 2.51 27.21
N ILE A 362 2.29 2.40 26.60
CA ILE A 362 1.42 3.56 26.32
C ILE A 362 0.84 4.18 27.60
N ARG A 363 0.61 3.37 28.64
CA ARG A 363 0.23 3.85 29.98
C ARG A 363 1.39 4.56 30.70
N HIS A 364 2.60 4.53 30.15
CA HIS A 364 3.85 4.92 30.83
C HIS A 364 4.14 4.10 32.10
N ASP A 365 3.67 2.85 32.15
CA ASP A 365 4.03 1.88 33.19
C ASP A 365 5.30 1.13 32.77
N VAL A 366 6.43 1.83 32.83
CA VAL A 366 7.75 1.30 32.45
C VAL A 366 8.12 0.03 33.21
N PRO A 367 7.92 -0.07 34.55
CA PRO A 367 8.19 -1.31 35.28
C PRO A 367 7.42 -2.52 34.74
N LEU A 368 6.12 -2.34 34.47
CA LEU A 368 5.28 -3.41 33.93
C LEU A 368 5.65 -3.76 32.49
N ALA A 369 5.91 -2.77 31.64
CA ALA A 369 6.34 -2.99 30.27
C ALA A 369 7.66 -3.79 30.22
N LEU A 370 8.66 -3.41 31.02
CA LEU A 370 9.92 -4.15 31.15
C LEU A 370 9.68 -5.58 31.63
N GLU A 371 8.79 -5.80 32.61
CA GLU A 371 8.44 -7.15 33.05
C GLU A 371 7.91 -8.01 31.90
N ARG A 372 7.01 -7.47 31.07
CA ARG A 372 6.45 -8.17 29.91
C ARG A 372 7.48 -8.44 28.82
N TYR A 373 8.35 -7.48 28.50
CA TYR A 373 9.42 -7.70 27.53
C TYR A 373 10.48 -8.70 28.02
N ARG A 374 10.78 -8.77 29.33
CA ARG A 374 11.61 -9.87 29.89
C ARG A 374 10.96 -11.24 29.68
N GLN A 375 9.63 -11.34 29.87
CA GLN A 375 8.88 -12.58 29.63
C GLN A 375 8.97 -12.98 28.15
N ILE A 376 8.86 -12.02 27.23
CA ILE A 376 9.04 -12.26 25.78
C ILE A 376 10.44 -12.79 25.50
N LEU A 377 11.51 -12.11 25.96
CA LEU A 377 12.90 -12.55 25.73
C LEU A 377 13.22 -13.91 26.36
N THR A 378 12.53 -14.30 27.43
CA THR A 378 12.67 -15.63 28.02
C THR A 378 12.12 -16.73 27.09
N LEU A 379 11.07 -16.42 26.33
CA LEU A 379 10.42 -17.36 25.40
C LEU A 379 11.03 -17.29 24.00
N ALA A 380 11.44 -16.10 23.56
CA ALA A 380 12.01 -15.79 22.26
C ALA A 380 13.19 -14.82 22.43
N PRO A 381 14.41 -15.34 22.65
CA PRO A 381 15.60 -14.51 22.90
C PRO A 381 15.96 -13.57 21.75
N ASP A 382 15.60 -13.94 20.52
CA ASP A 382 15.89 -13.19 19.29
C ASP A 382 14.75 -12.23 18.89
N ASP A 383 13.81 -11.95 19.81
CA ASP A 383 12.70 -11.02 19.55
C ASP A 383 13.22 -9.57 19.43
N GLU A 384 13.28 -9.07 18.20
CA GLU A 384 13.83 -7.75 17.86
C GLU A 384 13.12 -6.61 18.59
N THR A 385 11.78 -6.68 18.69
CA THR A 385 10.95 -5.67 19.37
C THR A 385 11.32 -5.56 20.85
N ALA A 386 11.45 -6.70 21.53
CA ALA A 386 11.78 -6.71 22.94
C ALA A 386 13.23 -6.26 23.19
N GLN A 387 14.18 -6.66 22.34
CA GLN A 387 15.57 -6.21 22.43
C GLN A 387 15.70 -4.69 22.27
N LEU A 388 15.05 -4.12 21.24
CA LEU A 388 15.04 -2.69 20.99
C LEU A 388 14.54 -1.90 22.20
N TYR A 389 13.46 -2.37 22.84
CA TYR A 389 12.90 -1.70 24.02
C TYR A 389 13.88 -1.66 25.21
N PHE A 390 14.67 -2.72 25.43
CA PHE A 390 15.70 -2.71 26.47
C PHE A 390 16.84 -1.75 26.16
N ASP A 391 17.33 -1.75 24.91
CA ASP A 391 18.42 -0.88 24.48
C ASP A 391 18.06 0.61 24.65
N GLU A 392 16.80 0.97 24.38
CA GLU A 392 16.31 2.35 24.56
C GLU A 392 16.21 2.74 26.05
N GLN A 393 15.73 1.83 26.91
CA GLN A 393 15.60 2.10 28.35
C GLN A 393 16.93 2.10 29.10
N GLU A 394 17.98 1.44 28.58
CA GLU A 394 19.34 1.55 29.11
C GLU A 394 20.08 2.83 28.65
N ALA A 395 19.59 3.49 27.60
CA ALA A 395 20.16 4.74 27.08
C ALA A 395 19.64 6.01 27.79
N GLU A 396 18.53 5.90 28.54
CA GLU A 396 17.93 6.93 29.42
C GLU A 396 18.54 6.93 30.83
#